data_AF-A0A4Q3SH00-F1
#
_entry.id   AF-A0A4Q3SH00-F1
#
_cell.length_a   1.000
_cell.length_b   1.000
_cell.length_c   1.000
_cell.angle_alpha   90.00
_cell.angle_beta   90.00
_cell.angle_gamma   90.00
#
_symmetry.space_group_name_H-M   'P 1'
#
loop_
_entity.id
_entity.type
_entity.pdbx_description
1 polymer ?
#
loop_
_entity_poly.entity_id
_entity_poly.type
_entity_poly.pdbx_seq_one_letter_code
_entity_poly.pdbx_strand_id
1 'polypeptide(L)'
;AAYQAYVAEALTLAGWADPAKSAADIVAFETRIAEQHWTQVQSRQIDKMYNPTTVADLTTSAPGFDWTAWARGAGVESAPTLIAMNDTAFPGMARIYGETPIETLQAWQAFQIVDQASPYLSKAFVDARFNFRGKTLSGQPENRPRWKRGVTLVDGSLGESLGKEYVARHFPAESKAQMEDLVANLRRAMTARIERLDWMSPETRQQALYKMSRFGVKIGYPEEWRSYDGLRLVDGDLYGNVERSAAFEWAYNVGKLSRPVDPLEWGMTPQTVNAYYNPPRNEIVFPAAILQAPFFDPHADPAINYGAIGGVIGHEITHGFDDQGRKVDGDGVLRDWWTAEDAARFEARAKVLGDQYSALAPLEGANVNGDLTMGENIADLGGLLLALDAYHMSLNGQPAPVL
;
A
#
# COMPACT_ATOMS: atom_id res chain seq x y z
N ALA A 1 26.57 -6.00 -8.60
CA ALA A 1 27.02 -7.08 -9.51
C ALA A 1 25.84 -7.81 -10.17
N ALA A 2 25.01 -8.55 -9.44
CA ALA A 2 23.92 -9.36 -10.04
C ALA A 2 22.88 -8.52 -10.81
N TYR A 3 22.52 -7.34 -10.30
CA TYR A 3 21.60 -6.43 -10.99
C TYR A 3 22.15 -5.93 -12.33
N GLN A 4 23.39 -5.47 -12.36
CA GLN A 4 24.05 -5.04 -13.60
C GLN A 4 24.11 -6.18 -14.65
N ALA A 5 24.38 -7.42 -14.20
CA ALA A 5 24.36 -8.58 -15.08
C ALA A 5 22.96 -8.80 -15.69
N TYR A 6 21.91 -8.65 -14.88
CA TYR A 6 20.53 -8.72 -15.37
C TYR A 6 20.19 -7.61 -16.37
N VAL A 7 20.60 -6.36 -16.11
CA VAL A 7 20.41 -5.24 -17.05
C VAL A 7 21.07 -5.54 -18.39
N ALA A 8 22.30 -6.05 -18.37
CA ALA A 8 23.02 -6.43 -19.60
C ALA A 8 22.33 -7.58 -20.34
N GLU A 9 21.85 -8.60 -19.62
CA GLU A 9 21.12 -9.73 -20.21
C GLU A 9 19.81 -9.26 -20.86
N ALA A 10 19.02 -8.43 -20.17
CA ALA A 10 17.78 -7.87 -20.70
C ALA A 10 18.01 -7.03 -21.97
N LEU A 11 19.01 -6.15 -21.97
CA LEU A 11 19.39 -5.36 -23.14
C LEU A 11 19.92 -6.23 -24.29
N THR A 12 20.64 -7.32 -23.98
CA THR A 12 21.09 -8.29 -24.99
C THR A 12 19.90 -8.98 -25.66
N LEU A 13 18.91 -9.43 -24.87
CA LEU A 13 17.70 -10.06 -25.39
C LEU A 13 16.87 -9.11 -26.27
N ALA A 14 16.95 -7.80 -25.99
CA ALA A 14 16.31 -6.75 -26.79
C ALA A 14 17.12 -6.33 -28.03
N GLY A 15 18.31 -6.90 -28.27
CA GLY A 15 19.16 -6.56 -29.41
C GLY A 15 19.81 -5.17 -29.31
N TRP A 16 20.03 -4.66 -28.09
CA TRP A 16 20.72 -3.38 -27.88
C TRP A 16 22.20 -3.47 -28.30
N ALA A 17 22.76 -2.39 -28.86
CA ALA A 17 24.06 -2.44 -29.54
C ALA A 17 25.28 -2.64 -28.61
N ASP A 18 25.25 -2.10 -27.39
CA ASP A 18 26.31 -2.30 -26.38
C ASP A 18 25.72 -2.57 -24.97
N PRO A 19 25.14 -3.75 -24.74
CA PRO A 19 24.42 -4.06 -23.51
C PRO A 19 25.28 -3.97 -22.25
N ALA A 20 26.55 -4.36 -22.33
CA ALA A 20 27.45 -4.42 -21.17
C ALA A 20 27.86 -3.04 -20.70
N LYS A 21 28.26 -2.15 -21.63
CA LYS A 21 28.54 -0.75 -21.30
C LYS A 21 27.29 -0.04 -20.82
N SER A 22 26.18 -0.15 -21.56
CA SER A 22 24.91 0.47 -21.17
C SER A 22 24.44 0.03 -19.79
N ALA A 23 24.60 -1.26 -19.44
CA ALA A 23 24.25 -1.73 -18.11
C ALA A 23 25.09 -1.09 -16.99
N ALA A 24 26.40 -0.91 -17.21
CA ALA A 24 27.25 -0.21 -16.25
C ALA A 24 26.84 1.26 -16.09
N ASP A 25 26.57 1.94 -17.21
CA ASP A 25 26.15 3.34 -17.21
C ASP A 25 24.76 3.52 -16.55
N ILE A 26 23.82 2.60 -16.80
CA ILE A 26 22.50 2.57 -16.18
C ILE A 26 22.64 2.41 -14.67
N VAL A 27 23.42 1.44 -14.19
CA VAL A 27 23.59 1.21 -12.75
C VAL A 27 24.28 2.40 -12.09
N ALA A 28 25.24 3.04 -12.74
CA ALA A 28 25.85 4.26 -12.24
C ALA A 28 24.83 5.43 -12.16
N PHE A 29 24.01 5.61 -13.20
CA PHE A 29 22.92 6.59 -13.20
C PHE A 29 21.92 6.33 -12.06
N GLU A 30 21.40 5.10 -11.96
CA GLU A 30 20.43 4.72 -10.91
C GLU A 30 21.03 4.84 -9.50
N THR A 31 22.33 4.60 -9.34
CA THR A 31 23.02 4.79 -8.05
C THR A 31 23.03 6.27 -7.65
N ARG A 32 23.36 7.18 -8.57
CA ARG A 32 23.32 8.62 -8.30
C ARG A 32 21.91 9.10 -7.94
N ILE A 33 20.89 8.55 -8.59
CA ILE A 33 19.48 8.84 -8.26
C ILE A 33 19.14 8.30 -6.87
N ALA A 34 19.53 7.07 -6.54
CA ALA A 34 19.27 6.45 -5.25
C ALA A 34 19.94 7.22 -4.08
N GLU A 35 21.10 7.84 -4.30
CA GLU A 35 21.76 8.71 -3.31
C GLU A 35 20.94 9.97 -2.97
N GLN A 36 19.97 10.36 -3.80
CA GLN A 36 19.05 11.46 -3.51
C GLN A 36 17.77 11.00 -2.77
N HIS A 37 17.51 9.69 -2.73
CA HIS A 37 16.26 9.18 -2.16
C HIS A 37 16.19 9.40 -0.66
N TRP A 38 14.96 9.61 -0.19
CA TRP A 38 14.65 9.53 1.22
C TRP A 38 14.85 8.10 1.73
N THR A 39 15.22 7.99 3.00
CA THR A 39 15.18 6.71 3.70
C THR A 39 13.74 6.22 3.84
N GLN A 40 13.55 4.92 4.01
CA GLN A 40 12.21 4.34 4.22
C GLN A 40 11.49 4.93 5.45
N VAL A 41 12.25 5.29 6.50
CA VAL A 41 11.71 5.94 7.71
C VAL A 41 11.16 7.33 7.40
N GLN A 42 11.81 8.09 6.52
CA GLN A 42 11.32 9.40 6.07
C GLN A 42 10.09 9.26 5.17
N SER A 43 10.12 8.31 4.23
CA SER A 43 9.03 8.10 3.26
C SER A 43 7.74 7.50 3.83
N ARG A 44 7.65 7.26 5.14
CA ARG A 44 6.38 6.93 5.81
C ARG A 44 5.78 8.08 6.63
N GLN A 45 6.48 9.21 6.75
CA GLN A 45 6.01 10.35 7.54
C GLN A 45 4.99 11.18 6.73
N ILE A 46 3.70 11.03 7.03
CA ILE A 46 2.63 11.60 6.18
C ILE A 46 2.64 13.13 6.12
N ASP A 47 3.10 13.79 7.18
CA ASP A 47 3.31 15.23 7.25
C ASP A 47 4.45 15.69 6.36
N LYS A 48 5.55 14.92 6.31
CA LYS A 48 6.70 15.22 5.45
C LYS A 48 6.40 14.93 3.98
N MET A 49 5.52 13.98 3.68
CA MET A 49 5.12 13.66 2.31
C MET A 49 4.13 14.67 1.72
N TYR A 50 3.52 15.52 2.55
CA TYR A 50 2.54 16.49 2.07
C TYR A 50 3.22 17.81 1.68
N ASN A 51 3.76 17.84 0.45
CA ASN A 51 4.34 19.06 -0.13
C ASN A 51 3.57 19.47 -1.39
N PRO A 52 2.49 20.26 -1.25
CA PRO A 52 1.76 20.82 -2.38
C PRO A 52 2.65 21.70 -3.26
N THR A 53 2.57 21.50 -4.58
CA THR A 53 3.36 22.21 -5.58
C THR A 53 2.60 22.29 -6.90
N THR A 54 3.20 22.94 -7.90
CA THR A 54 2.70 23.01 -9.28
C THR A 54 3.79 22.56 -10.26
N VAL A 55 3.40 22.27 -11.51
CA VAL A 55 4.37 21.99 -12.59
C VAL A 55 5.34 23.16 -12.78
N ALA A 56 4.86 24.40 -12.64
CA ALA A 56 5.68 25.60 -12.75
C ALA A 56 6.70 25.71 -11.59
N ASP A 57 6.27 25.39 -10.37
CA ASP A 57 7.15 25.38 -9.21
C ASP A 57 8.21 24.28 -9.30
N LEU A 58 7.86 23.09 -9.80
CA LEU A 58 8.84 22.01 -10.07
C LEU A 58 9.84 22.41 -11.15
N THR A 59 9.39 23.09 -12.20
CA THR A 59 10.27 23.62 -13.26
C THR A 59 11.30 24.59 -12.70
N THR A 60 10.94 25.35 -11.66
CA THR A 60 11.82 26.32 -11.01
C THR A 60 12.71 25.67 -9.95
N SER A 61 12.16 24.80 -9.10
CA SER A 61 12.85 24.22 -7.94
C SER A 61 13.69 23.00 -8.29
N ALA A 62 13.36 22.27 -9.36
CA ALA A 62 14.05 21.07 -9.81
C ALA A 62 14.37 21.13 -11.33
N PRO A 63 15.25 22.05 -11.77
CA PRO A 63 15.64 22.15 -13.17
C PRO A 63 16.46 20.92 -13.62
N GLY A 64 16.43 20.63 -14.92
CA GLY A 64 17.14 19.49 -15.53
C GLY A 64 16.22 18.38 -16.02
N PHE A 65 14.92 18.48 -15.75
CA PHE A 65 13.87 17.62 -16.31
C PHE A 65 12.74 18.47 -16.90
N ASP A 66 12.20 18.07 -18.05
CA ASP A 66 11.09 18.79 -18.69
C ASP A 66 9.76 18.40 -18.06
N TRP A 67 9.46 19.01 -16.91
CA TRP A 67 8.21 18.80 -16.17
C TRP A 67 6.96 19.13 -16.99
N THR A 68 7.06 20.06 -17.94
CA THR A 68 5.92 20.42 -18.80
C THR A 68 5.65 19.32 -19.82
N ALA A 69 6.70 18.79 -20.46
CA ALA A 69 6.56 17.64 -21.36
C ALA A 69 6.09 16.40 -20.61
N TRP A 70 6.61 16.16 -19.41
CA TRP A 70 6.15 15.06 -18.54
C TRP A 70 4.67 15.20 -18.19
N ALA A 71 4.23 16.36 -17.71
CA ALA A 71 2.83 16.57 -17.31
C ALA A 71 1.88 16.32 -18.48
N ARG A 72 2.24 16.78 -19.68
CA ARG A 72 1.48 16.54 -20.93
C ARG A 72 1.50 15.07 -21.35
N GLY A 73 2.64 14.41 -21.29
CA GLY A 73 2.76 12.99 -21.62
C GLY A 73 1.99 12.09 -20.66
N ALA A 74 1.92 12.50 -19.39
CA ALA A 74 1.13 11.86 -18.35
C ALA A 74 -0.36 12.24 -18.41
N GLY A 75 -0.76 13.31 -19.10
CA GLY A 75 -2.15 13.76 -19.13
C GLY A 75 -2.61 14.40 -17.81
N VAL A 76 -1.68 14.95 -17.03
CA VAL A 76 -1.94 15.57 -15.72
C VAL A 76 -1.74 17.08 -15.73
N GLU A 77 -1.60 17.70 -16.91
CA GLU A 77 -1.39 19.15 -17.06
C GLU A 77 -2.55 20.00 -16.54
N SER A 78 -3.75 19.42 -16.41
CA SER A 78 -4.92 20.10 -15.85
C SER A 78 -4.99 20.05 -14.33
N ALA A 79 -4.11 19.31 -13.65
CA ALA A 79 -4.08 19.24 -12.20
C ALA A 79 -3.61 20.59 -11.62
N PRO A 80 -4.44 21.30 -10.83
CA PRO A 80 -4.05 22.60 -10.27
C PRO A 80 -2.98 22.48 -9.18
N THR A 81 -2.83 21.29 -8.60
CA THR A 81 -1.89 21.01 -7.51
C THR A 81 -1.37 19.58 -7.67
N LEU A 82 -0.07 19.43 -7.44
CA LEU A 82 0.63 18.16 -7.31
C LEU A 82 1.12 18.02 -5.87
N ILE A 83 1.25 16.80 -5.38
CA ILE A 83 1.88 16.52 -4.08
C ILE A 83 3.25 15.91 -4.33
N ALA A 84 4.32 16.64 -4.04
CA ALA A 84 5.70 16.17 -4.17
C ALA A 84 6.12 15.39 -2.91
N MET A 85 5.88 14.08 -2.88
CA MET A 85 6.06 13.28 -1.64
C MET A 85 7.49 13.27 -1.08
N ASN A 86 8.51 13.17 -1.93
CA ASN A 86 9.91 13.26 -1.51
C ASN A 86 10.52 14.56 -2.09
N ASP A 87 9.92 15.70 -1.74
CA ASP A 87 10.17 17.01 -2.35
C ASP A 87 11.67 17.35 -2.47
N THR A 88 12.43 17.17 -1.40
CA THR A 88 13.86 17.50 -1.34
C THR A 88 14.75 16.60 -2.19
N ALA A 89 14.25 15.45 -2.66
CA ALA A 89 14.98 14.58 -3.58
C ALA A 89 14.89 15.07 -5.04
N PHE A 90 13.79 15.72 -5.43
CA PHE A 90 13.53 16.09 -6.83
C PHE A 90 14.60 17.00 -7.45
N PRO A 91 15.11 18.05 -6.78
CA PRO A 91 16.14 18.91 -7.36
C PRO A 91 17.42 18.14 -7.72
N GLY A 92 17.84 17.23 -6.84
CA GLY A 92 18.99 16.36 -7.09
C GLY A 92 18.75 15.41 -8.26
N MET A 93 17.59 14.74 -8.28
CA MET A 93 17.22 13.80 -9.34
C MET A 93 17.09 14.47 -10.71
N ALA A 94 16.44 15.64 -10.79
CA ALA A 94 16.25 16.38 -12.04
C ALA A 94 17.58 16.86 -12.61
N ARG A 95 18.48 17.37 -11.76
CA ARG A 95 19.84 17.73 -12.18
C ARG A 95 20.62 16.52 -12.71
N ILE A 96 20.58 15.39 -12.00
CA ILE A 96 21.25 14.15 -12.44
C ILE A 96 20.69 13.71 -13.80
N TYR A 97 19.38 13.75 -13.98
CA TYR A 97 18.74 13.43 -15.26
C TYR A 97 19.27 14.34 -16.38
N GLY A 98 19.27 15.67 -16.18
CA GLY A 98 19.73 16.64 -17.17
C GLY A 98 21.23 16.57 -17.49
N GLU A 99 22.06 16.12 -16.54
CA GLU A 99 23.50 15.88 -16.74
C GLU A 99 23.81 14.53 -17.41
N THR A 100 22.86 13.60 -17.43
CA THR A 100 23.09 12.24 -17.92
C THR A 100 23.10 12.22 -19.45
N PRO A 101 24.10 11.58 -20.10
CA PRO A 101 24.11 11.43 -21.55
C PRO A 101 22.82 10.81 -22.08
N ILE A 102 22.31 11.33 -23.20
CA ILE A 102 21.03 10.90 -23.76
C ILE A 102 21.06 9.41 -24.14
N GLU A 103 22.22 8.88 -24.52
CA GLU A 103 22.43 7.47 -24.83
C GLU A 103 22.19 6.58 -23.61
N THR A 104 22.60 7.03 -22.42
CA THR A 104 22.34 6.33 -21.15
C THR A 104 20.87 6.38 -20.80
N LEU A 105 20.21 7.54 -20.98
CA LEU A 105 18.77 7.68 -20.72
C LEU A 105 17.93 6.80 -21.68
N GLN A 106 18.31 6.73 -22.96
CA GLN A 106 17.65 5.85 -23.93
C GLN A 106 17.84 4.38 -23.59
N ALA A 107 19.05 3.97 -23.21
CA ALA A 107 19.32 2.60 -22.79
C ALA A 107 18.57 2.24 -21.50
N TRP A 108 18.52 3.17 -20.53
CA TRP A 108 17.75 3.03 -19.30
C TRP A 108 16.26 2.83 -19.61
N GLN A 109 15.68 3.68 -20.45
CA GLN A 109 14.27 3.56 -20.85
C GLN A 109 13.99 2.24 -21.59
N ALA A 110 14.89 1.81 -22.48
CA ALA A 110 14.78 0.53 -23.17
C ALA A 110 14.81 -0.64 -22.18
N PHE A 111 15.74 -0.62 -21.21
CA PHE A 111 15.81 -1.62 -20.15
C PHE A 111 14.52 -1.66 -19.31
N GLN A 112 13.99 -0.50 -18.88
CA GLN A 112 12.76 -0.44 -18.07
C GLN A 112 11.56 -1.05 -18.83
N ILE A 113 11.42 -0.77 -20.13
CA ILE A 113 10.39 -1.38 -20.99
C ILE A 113 10.57 -2.90 -21.06
N VAL A 114 11.79 -3.37 -21.28
CA VAL A 114 12.09 -4.82 -21.36
C VAL A 114 11.83 -5.52 -20.03
N ASP A 115 12.25 -4.96 -18.90
CA ASP A 115 12.00 -5.54 -17.57
C ASP A 115 10.50 -5.65 -17.26
N GLN A 116 9.71 -4.63 -17.62
CA GLN A 116 8.26 -4.63 -17.46
C GLN A 116 7.58 -5.63 -18.39
N ALA A 117 8.02 -5.76 -19.63
CA ALA A 117 7.46 -6.67 -20.62
C ALA A 117 7.83 -8.13 -20.37
N SER A 118 9.00 -8.38 -19.78
CA SER A 118 9.61 -9.71 -19.64
C SER A 118 8.69 -10.83 -19.11
N PRO A 119 7.77 -10.62 -18.15
CA PRO A 119 6.84 -11.67 -17.70
C PRO A 119 5.92 -12.23 -18.81
N TYR A 120 5.75 -11.49 -19.90
CA TYR A 120 4.77 -11.73 -20.97
C TYR A 120 5.43 -12.12 -22.31
N LEU A 121 6.76 -12.10 -22.38
CA LEU A 121 7.53 -12.41 -23.59
C LEU A 121 7.94 -13.89 -23.63
N SER A 122 8.88 -14.20 -24.52
CA SER A 122 9.44 -15.55 -24.66
C SER A 122 10.11 -16.03 -23.37
N LYS A 123 10.36 -17.34 -23.29
CA LYS A 123 10.97 -17.99 -22.11
C LYS A 123 12.27 -17.32 -21.66
N ALA A 124 13.11 -16.86 -22.60
CA ALA A 124 14.38 -16.22 -22.27
C ALA A 124 14.21 -14.96 -21.40
N PHE A 125 13.26 -14.08 -21.75
CA PHE A 125 12.95 -12.89 -20.95
C PHE A 125 12.36 -13.24 -19.58
N VAL A 126 11.42 -14.19 -19.55
CA VAL A 126 10.80 -14.66 -18.30
C VAL A 126 11.86 -15.24 -17.35
N ASP A 127 12.77 -16.04 -17.88
CA ASP A 127 13.83 -16.68 -17.11
C ASP A 127 14.86 -15.68 -16.61
N ALA A 128 15.33 -14.74 -17.46
CA ALA A 128 16.26 -13.68 -17.06
C ALA A 128 15.69 -12.87 -15.88
N ARG A 129 14.44 -12.39 -16.02
CA ARG A 129 13.76 -11.65 -14.95
C ARG A 129 13.57 -12.49 -13.70
N PHE A 130 13.21 -13.76 -13.82
CA PHE A 130 13.02 -14.64 -12.68
C PHE A 130 14.34 -14.97 -11.97
N ASN A 131 15.43 -15.18 -12.70
CA ASN A 131 16.75 -15.45 -12.12
C ASN A 131 17.23 -14.28 -11.26
N PHE A 132 16.97 -13.03 -11.67
CA PHE A 132 17.27 -11.88 -10.82
C PHE A 132 16.22 -11.69 -9.71
N ARG A 133 14.96 -11.39 -10.07
CA ARG A 133 13.94 -10.98 -9.09
C ARG A 133 13.45 -12.13 -8.21
N GLY A 134 13.32 -13.33 -8.75
CA GLY A 134 12.84 -14.49 -8.01
C GLY A 134 13.94 -15.21 -7.23
N LYS A 135 14.99 -15.66 -7.93
CA LYS A 135 16.08 -16.41 -7.29
C LYS A 135 17.01 -15.51 -6.49
N THR A 136 17.59 -14.48 -7.11
CA THR A 136 18.63 -13.67 -6.47
C THR A 136 18.08 -12.79 -5.35
N LEU A 137 16.97 -12.08 -5.58
CA LEU A 137 16.40 -11.16 -4.57
C LEU A 137 15.49 -11.85 -3.56
N SER A 138 14.72 -12.87 -3.97
CA SER A 138 13.68 -13.48 -3.12
C SER A 138 13.94 -14.94 -2.73
N GLY A 139 15.09 -15.51 -3.12
CA GLY A 139 15.49 -16.87 -2.76
C GLY A 139 14.59 -17.98 -3.33
N GLN A 140 13.72 -17.67 -4.29
CA GLN A 140 12.75 -18.62 -4.82
C GLN A 140 13.43 -19.64 -5.75
N PRO A 141 13.30 -20.96 -5.51
CA PRO A 141 14.01 -21.96 -6.32
C PRO A 141 13.46 -22.06 -7.76
N GLU A 142 12.15 -21.86 -7.93
CA GLU A 142 11.45 -22.00 -9.21
C GLU A 142 10.37 -20.94 -9.41
N ASN A 143 10.04 -20.68 -10.68
CA ASN A 143 9.02 -19.70 -11.03
C ASN A 143 7.64 -20.30 -10.82
N ARG A 144 6.67 -19.45 -10.46
CA ARG A 144 5.27 -19.86 -10.30
C ARG A 144 4.76 -20.56 -11.57
N PRO A 145 3.97 -21.64 -11.43
CA PRO A 145 3.30 -22.28 -12.56
C PRO A 145 2.56 -21.27 -13.43
N ARG A 146 2.52 -21.51 -14.74
CA ARG A 146 2.00 -20.55 -15.73
C ARG A 146 0.58 -20.08 -15.41
N TRP A 147 -0.29 -20.98 -14.97
CA TRP A 147 -1.67 -20.64 -14.62
C TRP A 147 -1.75 -19.64 -13.45
N LYS A 148 -0.91 -19.77 -12.41
CA LYS A 148 -0.89 -18.82 -11.28
C LYS A 148 -0.48 -17.41 -11.75
N ARG A 149 0.49 -17.33 -12.67
CA ARG A 149 0.89 -16.04 -13.27
C ARG A 149 -0.21 -15.45 -14.14
N GLY A 150 -0.95 -16.30 -14.87
CA GLY A 150 -2.14 -15.88 -15.62
C GLY A 150 -3.24 -15.32 -14.72
N VAL A 151 -3.51 -15.98 -13.58
CA VAL A 151 -4.47 -15.48 -12.58
C VAL A 151 -4.02 -14.12 -12.03
N THR A 152 -2.74 -13.96 -11.65
CA THR A 152 -2.22 -12.65 -11.22
C THR A 152 -2.40 -11.55 -12.28
N LEU A 153 -2.21 -11.87 -13.56
CA LEU A 153 -2.42 -10.89 -14.64
C LEU A 153 -3.90 -10.49 -14.77
N VAL A 154 -4.81 -11.46 -14.75
CA VAL A 154 -6.25 -11.19 -14.84
C VAL A 154 -6.71 -10.39 -13.64
N ASP A 155 -6.26 -10.75 -12.44
CA ASP A 155 -6.57 -10.03 -11.20
C ASP A 155 -6.09 -8.57 -11.25
N GLY A 156 -4.85 -8.33 -11.69
CA GLY A 156 -4.31 -6.97 -11.83
C GLY A 156 -4.91 -6.13 -12.96
N SER A 157 -5.56 -6.74 -13.95
CA SER A 157 -6.12 -6.03 -15.12
C SER A 157 -7.64 -5.88 -15.07
N LEU A 158 -8.33 -6.88 -14.53
CA LEU A 158 -9.78 -7.05 -14.53
C LEU A 158 -10.30 -7.41 -13.13
N GLY A 159 -9.59 -6.98 -12.09
CA GLY A 159 -9.81 -7.39 -10.70
C GLY A 159 -11.22 -7.21 -10.18
N GLU A 160 -11.91 -6.11 -10.54
CA GLU A 160 -13.31 -5.88 -10.13
C GLU A 160 -14.27 -6.87 -10.81
N SER A 161 -14.04 -7.18 -12.09
CA SER A 161 -14.84 -8.20 -12.80
C SER A 161 -14.63 -9.60 -12.21
N LEU A 162 -13.38 -9.94 -11.86
CA LEU A 162 -13.05 -11.19 -11.18
C LEU A 162 -13.67 -11.24 -9.78
N GLY A 163 -13.63 -10.13 -9.04
CA GLY A 163 -14.16 -10.02 -7.69
C GLY A 163 -15.66 -10.24 -7.62
N LYS A 164 -16.40 -9.71 -8.59
CA LYS A 164 -17.84 -9.96 -8.73
C LYS A 164 -18.17 -11.44 -8.83
N GLU A 165 -17.42 -12.18 -9.64
CA GLU A 165 -17.60 -13.63 -9.77
C GLU A 165 -17.14 -14.38 -8.53
N TYR A 166 -16.04 -13.95 -7.91
CA TYR A 166 -15.51 -14.55 -6.68
C TYR A 166 -16.54 -14.50 -5.56
N VAL A 167 -17.10 -13.32 -5.26
CA VAL A 167 -18.06 -13.19 -4.15
C VAL A 167 -19.37 -13.91 -4.40
N ALA A 168 -19.84 -13.95 -5.66
CA ALA A 168 -21.03 -14.70 -6.03
C ALA A 168 -20.90 -16.20 -5.73
N ARG A 169 -19.67 -16.74 -5.74
CA ARG A 169 -19.39 -18.16 -5.51
C ARG A 169 -18.91 -18.48 -4.10
N HIS A 170 -18.21 -17.55 -3.45
CA HIS A 170 -17.36 -17.87 -2.30
C HIS A 170 -17.65 -17.03 -1.04
N PHE A 171 -18.56 -16.05 -1.09
CA PHE A 171 -18.84 -15.19 0.07
C PHE A 171 -20.34 -15.14 0.40
N PRO A 172 -20.83 -15.98 1.32
CA PRO A 172 -22.24 -16.03 1.69
C PRO A 172 -22.65 -14.84 2.55
N ALA A 173 -23.93 -14.46 2.47
CA ALA A 173 -24.48 -13.31 3.19
C ALA A 173 -24.36 -13.42 4.73
N GLU A 174 -24.40 -14.64 5.27
CA GLU A 174 -24.23 -14.89 6.71
C GLU A 174 -22.86 -14.43 7.22
N SER A 175 -21.78 -14.70 6.47
CA SER A 175 -20.43 -14.25 6.84
C SER A 175 -20.35 -12.72 6.92
N LYS A 176 -21.05 -12.01 6.04
CA LYS A 176 -21.10 -10.54 6.08
C LYS A 176 -21.77 -10.04 7.36
N ALA A 177 -22.92 -10.60 7.73
CA ALA A 177 -23.65 -10.20 8.93
C ALA A 177 -22.84 -10.44 10.22
N GLN A 178 -22.19 -11.61 10.35
CA GLN A 178 -21.34 -11.90 11.51
C GLN A 178 -20.11 -10.96 11.58
N MET A 179 -19.56 -10.56 10.43
CA MET A 179 -18.47 -9.59 10.37
C MET A 179 -18.91 -8.18 10.73
N GLU A 180 -20.12 -7.76 10.33
CA GLU A 180 -20.70 -6.49 10.76
C GLU A 180 -20.83 -6.42 12.30
N ASP A 181 -21.29 -7.51 12.93
CA ASP A 181 -21.37 -7.62 14.39
C ASP A 181 -19.99 -7.57 15.06
N LEU A 182 -18.99 -8.30 14.54
CA LEU A 182 -17.62 -8.26 15.06
C LEU A 182 -17.03 -6.86 14.97
N VAL A 183 -17.14 -6.19 13.82
CA VAL A 183 -16.66 -4.81 13.68
C VAL A 183 -17.38 -3.87 14.65
N ALA A 184 -18.70 -4.00 14.81
CA ALA A 184 -19.45 -3.20 15.78
C ALA A 184 -18.94 -3.42 17.21
N ASN A 185 -18.63 -4.66 17.60
CA ASN A 185 -18.10 -4.99 18.91
C ASN A 185 -16.71 -4.35 19.14
N LEU A 186 -15.82 -4.43 18.17
CA LEU A 186 -14.47 -3.84 18.20
C LEU A 186 -14.54 -2.30 18.28
N ARG A 187 -15.43 -1.68 17.51
CA ARG A 187 -15.65 -0.21 17.58
C ARG A 187 -16.11 0.23 18.97
N ARG A 188 -17.07 -0.49 19.58
CA ARG A 188 -17.54 -0.19 20.94
C ARG A 188 -16.40 -0.36 21.97
N ALA A 189 -15.61 -1.41 21.85
CA ALA A 189 -14.46 -1.63 22.71
C ALA A 189 -13.44 -0.48 22.59
N MET A 190 -13.16 -0.01 21.37
CA MET A 190 -12.22 1.08 21.13
C MET A 190 -12.72 2.40 21.72
N THR A 191 -13.99 2.74 21.49
CA THR A 191 -14.65 3.90 22.13
C THR A 191 -14.50 3.84 23.64
N ALA A 192 -14.85 2.71 24.26
CA ALA A 192 -14.78 2.55 25.71
C ALA A 192 -13.34 2.57 26.25
N ARG A 193 -12.35 2.20 25.42
CA ARG A 193 -10.92 2.29 25.73
C ARG A 193 -10.46 3.74 25.72
N ILE A 194 -10.79 4.50 24.67
CA ILE A 194 -10.47 5.93 24.54
C ILE A 194 -11.05 6.72 25.73
N GLU A 195 -12.30 6.45 26.13
CA GLU A 195 -12.95 7.11 27.27
C GLU A 195 -12.18 6.97 28.59
N ARG A 196 -11.48 5.84 28.76
CA ARG A 196 -10.76 5.44 29.98
C ARG A 196 -9.26 5.72 29.96
N LEU A 197 -8.70 6.24 28.86
CA LEU A 197 -7.28 6.57 28.77
C LEU A 197 -6.91 7.68 29.78
N ASP A 198 -6.08 7.33 30.75
CA ASP A 198 -5.65 8.21 31.84
C ASP A 198 -4.59 9.23 31.42
N TRP A 199 -3.80 8.90 30.41
CA TRP A 199 -2.68 9.72 29.94
C TRP A 199 -3.07 10.77 28.90
N MET A 200 -4.31 10.74 28.39
CA MET A 200 -4.81 11.65 27.37
C MET A 200 -5.73 12.71 27.99
N SER A 201 -5.48 13.98 27.70
CA SER A 201 -6.34 15.08 28.16
C SER A 201 -7.79 14.96 27.67
N PRO A 202 -8.76 15.60 28.35
CA PRO A 202 -10.15 15.62 27.88
C PRO A 202 -10.33 16.17 26.46
N GLU A 203 -9.50 17.14 26.06
CA GLU A 203 -9.56 17.78 24.74
C GLU A 203 -9.15 16.81 23.62
N THR A 204 -7.96 16.20 23.72
CA THR A 204 -7.50 15.23 22.72
C THR A 204 -8.39 13.97 22.71
N ARG A 205 -8.92 13.57 23.87
CA ARG A 205 -9.89 12.46 23.98
C ARG A 205 -11.17 12.75 23.20
N GLN A 206 -11.71 13.96 23.27
CA GLN A 206 -12.90 14.33 22.51
C GLN A 206 -12.66 14.24 21.00
N GLN A 207 -11.48 14.67 20.52
CA GLN A 207 -11.11 14.54 19.11
C GLN A 207 -10.93 13.07 18.69
N ALA A 208 -10.32 12.23 19.54
CA ALA A 208 -10.19 10.80 19.27
C ALA A 208 -11.56 10.10 19.18
N LEU A 209 -12.51 10.45 20.07
CA LEU A 209 -13.89 9.98 20.02
C LEU A 209 -14.63 10.48 18.77
N TYR A 210 -14.43 11.75 18.39
CA TYR A 210 -14.95 12.28 17.13
C TYR A 210 -14.45 11.46 15.94
N LYS A 211 -13.13 11.22 15.86
CA LYS A 211 -12.55 10.38 14.81
C LYS A 211 -13.18 8.99 14.77
N MET A 212 -13.29 8.32 15.92
CA MET A 212 -13.91 6.99 16.03
C MET A 212 -15.39 6.98 15.58
N SER A 213 -16.12 8.05 15.84
CA SER A 213 -17.53 8.20 15.40
C SER A 213 -17.67 8.32 13.89
N ARG A 214 -16.63 8.79 13.20
CA ARG A 214 -16.59 9.01 11.75
C ARG A 214 -15.98 7.85 10.96
N PHE A 215 -15.49 6.80 11.63
CA PHE A 215 -14.91 5.63 10.95
C PHE A 215 -15.89 4.98 9.96
N GLY A 216 -15.52 4.98 8.68
CA GLY A 216 -16.16 4.21 7.62
C GLY A 216 -15.78 2.73 7.71
N VAL A 217 -16.69 1.85 7.28
CA VAL A 217 -16.48 0.40 7.29
C VAL A 217 -16.94 -0.19 5.96
N LYS A 218 -16.09 -0.99 5.33
CA LYS A 218 -16.38 -1.72 4.08
C LYS A 218 -16.06 -3.20 4.26
N ILE A 219 -17.03 -4.09 4.01
CA ILE A 219 -16.92 -5.54 4.30
C ILE A 219 -17.31 -6.36 3.07
N GLY A 220 -16.42 -7.26 2.66
CA GLY A 220 -16.61 -8.21 1.58
C GLY A 220 -16.32 -7.64 0.20
N TYR A 221 -17.19 -6.75 -0.29
CA TYR A 221 -17.19 -6.30 -1.69
C TYR A 221 -17.89 -4.94 -1.88
N PRO A 222 -17.57 -4.20 -2.97
CA PRO A 222 -18.22 -2.94 -3.28
C PRO A 222 -19.70 -3.10 -3.65
N GLU A 223 -20.50 -2.08 -3.34
CA GLU A 223 -21.90 -2.02 -3.75
C GLU A 223 -22.05 -1.74 -5.25
N GLU A 224 -21.10 -0.99 -5.82
CA GLU A 224 -21.04 -0.64 -7.23
C GLU A 224 -19.78 -1.21 -7.88
N TRP A 225 -19.94 -1.86 -9.03
CA TRP A 225 -18.83 -2.45 -9.77
C TRP A 225 -18.34 -1.51 -10.85
N ARG A 226 -17.02 -1.36 -10.95
CA ARG A 226 -16.39 -0.62 -12.03
C ARG A 226 -16.76 -1.20 -13.40
N SER A 227 -17.05 -0.31 -14.36
CA SER A 227 -17.17 -0.68 -15.77
C SER A 227 -15.79 -0.80 -16.44
N TYR A 228 -15.67 -1.80 -17.31
CA TYR A 228 -14.53 -1.99 -18.21
C TYR A 228 -14.86 -1.60 -19.66
N ASP A 229 -15.95 -0.85 -19.87
CA ASP A 229 -16.33 -0.35 -21.18
C ASP A 229 -15.19 0.49 -21.77
N GLY A 230 -14.83 0.19 -23.02
CA GLY A 230 -13.69 0.81 -23.70
C GLY A 230 -12.37 0.03 -23.60
N LEU A 231 -12.26 -0.96 -22.71
CA LEU A 231 -11.11 -1.87 -22.70
C LEU A 231 -11.29 -2.95 -23.78
N ARG A 232 -10.44 -2.91 -24.81
CA ARG A 232 -10.40 -3.92 -25.88
C ARG A 232 -9.31 -4.94 -25.61
N LEU A 233 -9.71 -6.20 -25.48
CA LEU A 233 -8.78 -7.35 -25.45
C LEU A 233 -8.82 -8.10 -26.79
N VAL A 234 -7.67 -8.58 -27.24
CA VAL A 234 -7.48 -9.28 -28.52
C VAL A 234 -6.87 -10.64 -28.24
N ASP A 235 -7.52 -11.69 -28.74
CA ASP A 235 -7.01 -13.06 -28.61
C ASP A 235 -5.67 -13.22 -29.34
N GLY A 236 -4.76 -13.98 -28.74
CA GLY A 236 -3.39 -14.16 -29.26
C GLY A 236 -2.43 -12.97 -29.07
N ASP A 237 -2.88 -11.80 -28.59
CA ASP A 237 -2.04 -10.60 -28.37
C ASP A 237 -1.85 -10.31 -26.88
N LEU A 238 -1.09 -11.18 -26.19
CA LEU A 238 -0.89 -11.08 -24.74
C LEU A 238 -0.27 -9.74 -24.33
N TYR A 239 0.84 -9.33 -24.96
CA TYR A 239 1.53 -8.12 -24.56
C TYR A 239 0.73 -6.87 -24.91
N GLY A 240 0.11 -6.80 -26.09
CA GLY A 240 -0.78 -5.69 -26.41
C GLY A 240 -1.99 -5.62 -25.49
N ASN A 241 -2.50 -6.75 -24.96
CA ASN A 241 -3.54 -6.74 -23.93
C ASN A 241 -3.05 -6.13 -22.60
N VAL A 242 -1.79 -6.40 -22.21
CA VAL A 242 -1.17 -5.79 -21.02
C VAL A 242 -1.05 -4.28 -21.22
N GLU A 243 -0.54 -3.82 -22.36
CA GLU A 243 -0.40 -2.40 -22.67
C GLU A 243 -1.76 -1.67 -22.68
N ARG A 244 -2.77 -2.25 -23.33
CA ARG A 244 -4.14 -1.69 -23.35
C ARG A 244 -4.75 -1.65 -21.97
N SER A 245 -4.53 -2.66 -21.13
CA SER A 245 -5.03 -2.69 -19.75
C SER A 245 -4.35 -1.62 -18.88
N ALA A 246 -3.03 -1.45 -19.01
CA ALA A 246 -2.28 -0.42 -18.30
C ALA A 246 -2.71 1.00 -18.74
N ALA A 247 -2.90 1.24 -20.04
CA ALA A 247 -3.38 2.51 -20.54
C ALA A 247 -4.82 2.82 -20.09
N PHE A 248 -5.69 1.80 -20.05
CA PHE A 248 -7.05 1.92 -19.53
C PHE A 248 -7.07 2.29 -18.05
N GLU A 249 -6.20 1.66 -17.25
CA GLU A 249 -6.07 1.98 -15.82
C GLU A 249 -5.52 3.38 -15.59
N TRP A 250 -4.52 3.81 -16.36
CA TRP A 250 -4.00 5.17 -16.29
C TRP A 250 -5.07 6.21 -16.60
N ALA A 251 -5.81 6.01 -17.70
CA ALA A 251 -6.89 6.91 -18.10
C ALA A 251 -8.02 6.99 -17.05
N TYR A 252 -8.35 5.87 -16.41
CA TYR A 252 -9.30 5.84 -15.30
C TYR A 252 -8.83 6.71 -14.13
N ASN A 253 -7.56 6.57 -13.70
CA ASN A 253 -7.02 7.34 -12.58
C ASN A 253 -6.87 8.84 -12.90
N VAL A 254 -6.39 9.19 -14.09
CA VAL A 254 -6.33 10.59 -14.54
C VAL A 254 -7.73 11.21 -14.61
N GLY A 255 -8.73 10.45 -15.06
CA GLY A 255 -10.13 10.90 -15.12
C GLY A 255 -10.76 11.23 -13.77
N LYS A 256 -10.16 10.80 -12.66
CA LYS A 256 -10.59 11.16 -11.29
C LYS A 256 -10.17 12.56 -10.89
N LEU A 257 -9.10 13.11 -11.47
CA LEU A 257 -8.56 14.42 -11.08
C LEU A 257 -9.57 15.57 -11.26
N SER A 258 -10.53 15.42 -12.17
CA SER A 258 -11.57 16.41 -12.44
C SER A 258 -12.90 16.13 -11.74
N ARG A 259 -12.94 15.20 -10.77
CA ARG A 259 -14.16 14.74 -10.11
C ARG A 259 -14.02 14.78 -8.58
N PRO A 260 -15.13 14.86 -7.84
CA PRO A 260 -15.11 14.62 -6.40
C PRO A 260 -14.57 13.23 -6.08
N VAL A 261 -14.00 13.07 -4.89
CA VAL A 261 -13.62 11.76 -4.36
C VAL A 261 -14.87 10.89 -4.25
N ASP A 262 -14.81 9.69 -4.83
CA ASP A 262 -15.85 8.69 -4.67
C ASP A 262 -15.72 8.00 -3.29
N PRO A 263 -16.71 8.15 -2.39
CA PRO A 263 -16.67 7.53 -1.07
C PRO A 263 -16.88 6.01 -1.14
N LEU A 264 -17.46 5.47 -2.21
CA LEU A 264 -17.75 4.04 -2.35
C LEU A 264 -16.57 3.25 -2.91
N GLU A 265 -15.59 3.92 -3.52
CA GLU A 265 -14.44 3.25 -4.15
C GLU A 265 -13.60 2.44 -3.15
N TRP A 266 -13.15 1.25 -3.57
CA TRP A 266 -12.28 0.37 -2.79
C TRP A 266 -10.82 0.46 -3.25
N GLY A 267 -9.89 0.26 -2.32
CA GLY A 267 -8.45 0.18 -2.59
C GLY A 267 -7.95 -1.25 -2.86
N MET A 268 -8.80 -2.26 -2.63
CA MET A 268 -8.48 -3.68 -2.83
C MET A 268 -9.68 -4.40 -3.43
N THR A 269 -9.40 -5.40 -4.27
CA THR A 269 -10.43 -6.27 -4.86
C THR A 269 -10.93 -7.29 -3.83
N PRO A 270 -12.18 -7.77 -3.92
CA PRO A 270 -12.77 -8.72 -2.97
C PRO A 270 -11.96 -10.02 -2.75
N GLN A 271 -11.26 -10.49 -3.76
CA GLN A 271 -10.44 -11.71 -3.75
C GLN A 271 -9.03 -11.50 -3.15
N THR A 272 -8.71 -10.28 -2.71
CA THR A 272 -7.44 -9.97 -2.03
C THR A 272 -7.47 -10.51 -0.59
N VAL A 273 -6.49 -11.33 -0.21
CA VAL A 273 -6.33 -11.78 1.19
C VAL A 273 -5.50 -10.74 1.93
N ASN A 274 -6.14 -9.65 2.32
CA ASN A 274 -5.54 -8.57 3.11
C ASN A 274 -6.65 -7.70 3.74
N ALA A 275 -6.29 -6.67 4.49
CA ALA A 275 -7.16 -5.61 4.98
C ALA A 275 -6.44 -4.25 4.86
N TYR A 276 -7.17 -3.14 5.03
CA TYR A 276 -6.52 -1.82 5.12
C TYR A 276 -7.33 -0.78 5.90
N TYR A 277 -6.60 0.20 6.44
CA TYR A 277 -7.08 1.51 6.85
C TYR A 277 -6.63 2.58 5.85
N ASN A 278 -7.55 3.48 5.48
CA ASN A 278 -7.25 4.63 4.62
C ASN A 278 -7.41 5.94 5.42
N PRO A 279 -6.31 6.65 5.73
CA PRO A 279 -6.39 7.85 6.54
C PRO A 279 -7.22 8.99 5.92
N PRO A 280 -7.03 9.38 4.64
CA PRO A 280 -7.85 10.43 4.02
C PRO A 280 -9.35 10.15 3.96
N ARG A 281 -9.78 8.87 4.02
CA ARG A 281 -11.19 8.49 4.06
C ARG A 281 -11.68 8.10 5.46
N ASN A 282 -10.77 8.01 6.43
CA ASN A 282 -11.02 7.48 7.78
C ASN A 282 -11.88 6.20 7.73
N GLU A 283 -11.47 5.22 6.91
CA GLU A 283 -12.23 3.98 6.68
C GLU A 283 -11.35 2.73 6.84
N ILE A 284 -11.98 1.65 7.31
CA ILE A 284 -11.39 0.30 7.38
C ILE A 284 -12.11 -0.64 6.41
N VAL A 285 -11.34 -1.49 5.74
CA VAL A 285 -11.84 -2.31 4.64
C VAL A 285 -11.34 -3.74 4.74
N PHE A 286 -12.27 -4.69 4.62
CA PHE A 286 -12.02 -6.13 4.73
C PHE A 286 -12.58 -6.84 3.48
N PRO A 287 -11.77 -7.04 2.42
CA PRO A 287 -12.11 -7.86 1.27
C PRO A 287 -12.65 -9.26 1.64
N ALA A 288 -13.55 -9.80 0.83
CA ALA A 288 -14.19 -11.10 1.08
C ALA A 288 -13.19 -12.24 1.33
N ALA A 289 -12.03 -12.23 0.67
CA ALA A 289 -11.05 -13.30 0.79
C ALA A 289 -10.22 -13.29 2.09
N ILE A 290 -10.21 -12.22 2.90
CA ILE A 290 -9.65 -12.34 4.27
C ILE A 290 -10.66 -12.97 5.24
N LEU A 291 -11.95 -12.98 4.89
CA LEU A 291 -13.06 -13.44 5.73
C LEU A 291 -13.27 -14.95 5.60
N GLN A 292 -12.19 -15.71 5.75
CA GLN A 292 -12.15 -17.17 5.71
C GLN A 292 -11.11 -17.72 6.68
N ALA A 293 -11.13 -19.02 6.94
CA ALA A 293 -10.15 -19.67 7.80
C ALA A 293 -8.71 -19.46 7.27
N PRO A 294 -7.72 -19.23 8.14
CA PRO A 294 -7.80 -19.31 9.60
C PRO A 294 -8.25 -18.00 10.29
N PHE A 295 -8.55 -16.93 9.55
CA PHE A 295 -8.94 -15.65 10.15
C PHE A 295 -10.36 -15.67 10.70
N PHE A 296 -11.29 -16.20 9.91
CA PHE A 296 -12.72 -16.20 10.24
C PHE A 296 -13.36 -17.54 9.85
N ASP A 297 -14.03 -18.17 10.80
CA ASP A 297 -14.88 -19.33 10.58
C ASP A 297 -16.23 -19.09 11.27
N PRO A 298 -17.35 -18.98 10.52
CA PRO A 298 -18.67 -18.73 11.09
C PRO A 298 -19.19 -19.85 11.99
N HIS A 299 -18.52 -21.00 12.02
CA HIS A 299 -18.87 -22.17 12.82
C HIS A 299 -17.88 -22.45 13.97
N ALA A 300 -16.81 -21.65 14.09
CA ALA A 300 -15.85 -21.78 15.17
C ALA A 300 -16.33 -21.13 16.48
N ASP A 301 -15.69 -21.48 17.59
CA ASP A 301 -15.88 -20.76 18.85
C ASP A 301 -15.53 -19.27 18.66
N PRO A 302 -16.34 -18.32 19.19
CA PRO A 302 -16.09 -16.90 19.03
C PRO A 302 -14.68 -16.46 19.41
N ALA A 303 -14.04 -17.08 20.41
CA ALA A 303 -12.69 -16.71 20.82
C ALA A 303 -11.67 -16.87 19.68
N ILE A 304 -11.85 -17.84 18.78
CA ILE A 304 -11.00 -18.03 17.60
C ILE A 304 -11.14 -16.83 16.67
N ASN A 305 -12.39 -16.44 16.35
CA ASN A 305 -12.66 -15.31 15.47
C ASN A 305 -12.17 -13.99 16.09
N TYR A 306 -12.36 -13.77 17.39
CA TYR A 306 -11.81 -12.58 18.06
C TYR A 306 -10.28 -12.57 18.06
N GLY A 307 -9.63 -13.69 18.35
CA GLY A 307 -8.16 -13.79 18.37
C GLY A 307 -7.52 -13.65 16.99
N ALA A 308 -8.23 -14.00 15.92
CA ALA A 308 -7.75 -13.93 14.55
C ALA A 308 -8.32 -12.70 13.81
N ILE A 309 -9.47 -12.80 13.13
CA ILE A 309 -10.02 -11.65 12.39
C ILE A 309 -10.34 -10.45 13.30
N GLY A 310 -10.71 -10.66 14.55
CA GLY A 310 -10.90 -9.58 15.53
C GLY A 310 -9.62 -8.81 15.80
N GLY A 311 -8.47 -9.50 15.86
CA GLY A 311 -7.15 -8.90 15.93
C GLY A 311 -6.84 -8.04 14.70
N VAL A 312 -7.17 -8.54 13.50
CA VAL A 312 -7.03 -7.78 12.24
C VAL A 312 -7.94 -6.54 12.22
N ILE A 313 -9.21 -6.68 12.62
CA ILE A 313 -10.13 -5.53 12.72
C ILE A 313 -9.59 -4.48 13.70
N GLY A 314 -9.11 -4.95 14.85
CA GLY A 314 -8.49 -4.08 15.85
C GLY A 314 -7.23 -3.40 15.33
N HIS A 315 -6.43 -4.09 14.52
CA HIS A 315 -5.23 -3.56 13.87
C HIS A 315 -5.60 -2.41 12.93
N GLU A 316 -6.57 -2.61 12.03
CA GLU A 316 -7.03 -1.56 11.11
C GLU A 316 -7.67 -0.36 11.83
N ILE A 317 -8.41 -0.58 12.93
CA ILE A 317 -8.93 0.51 13.76
C ILE A 317 -7.76 1.28 14.40
N THR A 318 -6.74 0.57 14.88
CA THR A 318 -5.59 1.17 15.56
C THR A 318 -4.72 1.98 14.60
N HIS A 319 -4.64 1.63 13.32
CA HIS A 319 -3.97 2.47 12.31
C HIS A 319 -4.52 3.90 12.25
N GLY A 320 -5.80 4.14 12.59
CA GLY A 320 -6.32 5.50 12.72
C GLY A 320 -5.71 6.30 13.88
N PHE A 321 -4.97 5.66 14.77
CA PHE A 321 -4.39 6.26 15.97
C PHE A 321 -2.90 5.92 16.16
N ASP A 322 -2.27 5.31 15.15
CA ASP A 322 -0.82 5.05 15.17
C ASP A 322 0.00 6.34 14.99
N ASP A 323 1.33 6.22 14.88
CA ASP A 323 2.23 7.37 14.81
C ASP A 323 2.00 8.28 13.59
N GLN A 324 1.33 7.79 12.54
CA GLN A 324 0.96 8.55 11.35
C GLN A 324 -0.53 8.84 11.30
N GLY A 325 -1.39 7.84 11.51
CA GLY A 325 -2.84 8.00 11.49
C GLY A 325 -3.33 9.01 12.53
N ARG A 326 -2.62 9.18 13.66
CA ARG A 326 -2.93 10.22 14.64
C ARG A 326 -2.83 11.65 14.09
N LYS A 327 -2.12 11.87 12.98
CA LYS A 327 -1.94 13.21 12.37
C LYS A 327 -3.08 13.56 11.40
N VAL A 328 -4.01 12.63 11.16
CA VAL A 328 -5.21 12.83 10.35
C VAL A 328 -6.43 12.84 11.25
N ASP A 329 -7.33 13.81 11.09
CA ASP A 329 -8.52 13.92 11.92
C ASP A 329 -9.67 12.99 11.47
N GLY A 330 -10.83 13.13 12.11
CA GLY A 330 -12.02 12.33 11.82
C GLY A 330 -12.66 12.55 10.44
N ASP A 331 -12.31 13.64 9.76
CA ASP A 331 -12.79 13.96 8.41
C ASP A 331 -11.72 13.70 7.34
N GLY A 332 -10.62 13.04 7.70
CA GLY A 332 -9.56 12.67 6.77
C GLY A 332 -8.57 13.80 6.47
N VAL A 333 -8.59 14.88 7.25
CA VAL A 333 -7.72 16.04 7.05
C VAL A 333 -6.44 15.91 7.86
N LEU A 334 -5.29 16.07 7.19
CA LEU A 334 -3.99 16.17 7.84
C LEU A 334 -3.93 17.47 8.67
N ARG A 335 -4.00 17.35 9.99
CA ARG A 335 -3.85 18.47 10.94
C ARG A 335 -3.45 17.97 12.31
N ASP A 336 -2.79 18.83 13.08
CA ASP A 336 -2.57 18.55 14.49
C ASP A 336 -3.85 18.81 15.29
N TRP A 337 -4.34 17.78 15.96
CA TRP A 337 -5.52 17.82 16.82
C TRP A 337 -5.21 17.35 18.24
N TRP A 338 -3.93 17.15 18.54
CA TRP A 338 -3.43 16.75 19.84
C TRP A 338 -2.91 17.98 20.59
N THR A 339 -3.01 17.96 21.92
CA THR A 339 -2.20 18.89 22.71
C THR A 339 -0.73 18.48 22.61
N ALA A 340 0.20 19.44 22.72
CA ALA A 340 1.64 19.14 22.70
C ALA A 340 2.04 18.16 23.83
N GLU A 341 1.38 18.23 24.98
CA GLU A 341 1.63 17.33 26.10
C GLU A 341 1.18 15.89 25.80
N ASP A 342 0.00 15.71 25.21
CA ASP A 342 -0.50 14.38 24.84
C ASP A 342 0.33 13.78 23.69
N ALA A 343 0.78 14.59 22.73
CA ALA A 343 1.69 14.16 21.67
C ALA A 343 3.03 13.65 22.25
N ALA A 344 3.63 14.39 23.18
CA ALA A 344 4.87 13.97 23.85
C ALA A 344 4.67 12.67 24.66
N ARG A 345 3.53 12.51 25.34
CA ARG A 345 3.17 11.28 26.08
C ARG A 345 2.97 10.08 25.15
N PHE A 346 2.40 10.30 23.96
CA PHE A 346 2.27 9.29 22.92
C PHE A 346 3.64 8.86 22.41
N GLU A 347 4.48 9.82 22.02
CA GLU A 347 5.82 9.57 21.48
C GLU A 347 6.71 8.83 22.48
N ALA A 348 6.64 9.17 23.77
CA ALA A 348 7.36 8.45 24.81
C ALA A 348 6.94 6.97 24.91
N ARG A 349 5.64 6.66 24.74
CA ARG A 349 5.13 5.28 24.75
C ARG A 349 5.50 4.53 23.47
N ALA A 350 5.34 5.17 22.31
CA ALA A 350 5.75 4.62 21.03
C ALA A 350 7.24 4.27 21.02
N LYS A 351 8.09 5.15 21.58
CA LYS A 351 9.52 4.89 21.71
C LYS A 351 9.85 3.60 22.46
N VAL A 352 9.16 3.30 23.56
CA VAL A 352 9.36 2.04 24.30
C VAL A 352 9.11 0.83 23.40
N LEU A 353 8.06 0.88 22.59
CA LEU A 353 7.73 -0.18 21.64
C LEU A 353 8.77 -0.27 20.51
N GLY A 354 9.20 0.86 19.95
CA GLY A 354 10.25 0.91 18.93
C GLY A 354 11.58 0.34 19.43
N ASP A 355 11.98 0.67 20.66
CA ASP A 355 13.19 0.14 21.30
C ASP A 355 13.08 -1.38 21.51
N GLN A 356 11.90 -1.88 21.90
CA GLN A 356 11.64 -3.32 22.02
C GLN A 356 11.84 -4.05 20.69
N TYR A 357 11.25 -3.55 19.60
CA TYR A 357 11.39 -4.19 18.28
C TYR A 357 12.81 -4.06 17.73
N SER A 358 13.50 -2.94 17.96
CA SER A 358 14.87 -2.73 17.47
C SER A 358 15.89 -3.72 18.07
N ALA A 359 15.57 -4.30 19.24
CA ALA A 359 16.37 -5.35 19.85
C ALA A 359 16.21 -6.73 19.18
N LEU A 360 15.22 -6.92 18.30
CA LEU A 360 14.97 -8.18 17.61
C LEU A 360 15.88 -8.31 16.37
N ALA A 361 16.56 -9.45 16.25
CA ALA A 361 17.39 -9.80 15.09
C ALA A 361 16.96 -11.17 14.54
N PRO A 362 15.98 -11.22 13.61
CA PRO A 362 15.52 -12.47 13.01
C PRO A 362 16.62 -13.21 12.24
N LEU A 363 17.60 -12.47 11.72
CA LEU A 363 18.83 -12.99 11.12
C LEU A 363 20.02 -12.26 11.74
N GLU A 364 21.16 -12.95 11.83
CA GLU A 364 22.39 -12.35 12.35
C GLU A 364 22.76 -11.08 11.56
N GLY A 365 22.97 -9.98 12.27
CA GLY A 365 23.29 -8.67 11.68
C GLY A 365 22.13 -7.94 11.00
N ALA A 366 20.91 -8.49 11.02
CA ALA A 366 19.71 -7.86 10.47
C ALA A 366 18.68 -7.61 11.57
N ASN A 367 18.89 -6.51 12.31
CA ASN A 367 17.93 -6.04 13.29
C ASN A 367 16.69 -5.45 12.62
N VAL A 368 15.53 -5.62 13.27
CA VAL A 368 14.32 -4.89 12.90
C VAL A 368 14.57 -3.39 13.10
N ASN A 369 14.10 -2.57 12.17
CA ASN A 369 14.12 -1.13 12.33
C ASN A 369 12.81 -0.67 12.98
N GLY A 370 12.83 -0.43 14.30
CA GLY A 370 11.64 -0.08 15.07
C GLY A 370 10.97 1.23 14.62
N ASP A 371 11.72 2.19 14.07
CA ASP A 371 11.16 3.44 13.53
C ASP A 371 10.41 3.19 12.21
N LEU A 372 10.92 2.25 11.41
CA LEU A 372 10.29 1.86 10.14
C LEU A 372 8.99 1.08 10.39
N THR A 373 8.98 0.16 11.34
CA THR A 373 7.83 -0.73 11.61
C THR A 373 6.84 -0.15 12.62
N MET A 374 7.06 1.07 13.12
CA MET A 374 6.31 1.61 14.28
C MET A 374 4.79 1.57 14.11
N GLY A 375 4.26 1.94 12.94
CA GLY A 375 2.81 1.97 12.71
C GLY A 375 2.19 0.58 12.86
N GLU A 376 2.78 -0.41 12.19
CA GLU A 376 2.41 -1.82 12.28
C GLU A 376 2.54 -2.36 13.70
N ASN A 377 3.64 -2.04 14.39
CA ASN A 377 3.88 -2.51 15.76
C ASN A 377 2.81 -1.98 16.73
N ILE A 378 2.43 -0.70 16.59
CA ILE A 378 1.34 -0.09 17.38
C ILE A 378 0.01 -0.74 17.02
N ALA A 379 -0.25 -0.95 15.73
CA ALA A 379 -1.47 -1.56 15.23
C ALA A 379 -1.65 -3.02 15.69
N ASP A 380 -0.59 -3.83 15.68
CA ASP A 380 -0.61 -5.21 16.18
C ASP A 380 -0.89 -5.28 17.68
N LEU A 381 -0.15 -4.49 18.48
CA LEU A 381 -0.33 -4.45 19.93
C LEU A 381 -1.73 -3.93 20.29
N GLY A 382 -2.15 -2.82 19.67
CA GLY A 382 -3.45 -2.22 19.90
C GLY A 382 -4.58 -3.14 19.46
N GLY A 383 -4.42 -3.77 18.29
CA GLY A 383 -5.42 -4.63 17.68
C GLY A 383 -5.70 -5.88 18.49
N LEU A 384 -4.66 -6.59 18.94
CA LEU A 384 -4.84 -7.79 19.75
C LEU A 384 -5.46 -7.49 21.13
N LEU A 385 -5.01 -6.41 21.79
CA LEU A 385 -5.60 -5.99 23.07
C LEU A 385 -7.05 -5.55 22.90
N LEU A 386 -7.35 -4.82 21.83
CA LEU A 386 -8.71 -4.38 21.51
C LEU A 386 -9.63 -5.56 21.19
N ALA A 387 -9.14 -6.56 20.47
CA ALA A 387 -9.88 -7.79 20.19
C ALA A 387 -10.19 -8.58 21.46
N LEU A 388 -9.24 -8.65 22.40
CA LEU A 388 -9.45 -9.26 23.72
C LEU A 388 -10.50 -8.50 24.54
N ASP A 389 -10.44 -7.17 24.57
CA ASP A 389 -11.45 -6.33 25.24
C ASP A 389 -12.85 -6.56 24.63
N ALA A 390 -12.94 -6.60 23.30
CA ALA A 390 -14.19 -6.83 22.58
C ALA A 390 -14.75 -8.25 22.79
N TYR A 391 -13.87 -9.26 22.89
CA TYR A 391 -14.25 -10.62 23.22
C TYR A 391 -14.87 -10.67 24.62
N HIS A 392 -14.21 -10.14 25.65
CA HIS A 392 -14.75 -10.11 27.00
C HIS A 392 -16.07 -9.33 27.09
N MET A 393 -16.20 -8.23 26.35
CA MET A 393 -17.47 -7.50 26.25
C MET A 393 -18.59 -8.35 25.65
N SER A 394 -18.30 -9.20 24.67
CA SER A 394 -19.29 -10.09 24.04
C SER A 394 -19.85 -11.15 24.99
N LEU A 395 -19.11 -11.52 26.04
CA LEU A 395 -19.53 -12.51 27.03
C LEU A 395 -20.57 -11.98 28.03
N ASN A 396 -20.89 -10.68 28.01
CA ASN A 396 -21.91 -10.06 28.87
C ASN A 396 -21.76 -10.41 30.37
N GLY A 397 -20.52 -10.45 30.86
CA GLY A 397 -20.19 -10.76 32.25
C GLY A 397 -20.07 -12.25 32.59
N GLN A 398 -20.26 -13.15 31.61
CA GLN A 398 -19.94 -14.57 31.77
C GLN A 398 -18.42 -14.80 31.65
N PRO A 399 -17.86 -15.81 32.34
CA PRO A 399 -16.45 -16.18 32.18
C PRO A 399 -16.20 -16.73 30.77
N ALA A 400 -15.00 -16.48 30.24
CA ALA A 400 -14.58 -17.09 28.98
C ALA A 400 -14.49 -18.62 29.14
N PRO A 401 -15.00 -19.41 28.18
CA PRO A 401 -14.77 -20.86 28.16
C PRO A 401 -13.28 -21.19 28.10
N VAL A 402 -12.89 -22.29 28.74
CA VAL A 402 -11.58 -22.91 28.55
C VAL A 402 -11.70 -23.82 27.34
N LEU A 403 -10.99 -23.48 26.26
CA LEU A 403 -11.05 -24.16 24.96
C LEU A 403 -10.09 -25.34 24.85
#